data_AF-A0AAZ3RD28-F1
#
_entry.id   AF-A0AAZ3RD28-F1
#
_cell.length_a   1.000
_cell.length_b   1.000
_cell.length_c   1.000
_cell.angle_alpha   90.00
_cell.angle_beta   90.00
_cell.angle_gamma   90.00
#
_symmetry.space_group_name_H-M   'P 1'
#
loop_
_entity.id
_entity.type
_entity.pdbx_description
1 polymer ?
#
loop_
_entity_poly.entity_id
_entity_poly.type
_entity_poly.pdbx_seq_one_letter_code
_entity_poly.pdbx_strand_id
1 'polypeptide(L)'
;MSEKEGVERYSHSSLVLVVYIITLLIGFPANVVAFYTFSKKVRQKAMPVDILLLNLTISDLIFLLFLPFKIKEVADNMKWIMPHFLCPLTSFVFYTTIYNSTFFLTAISVERYLGVAFPIKYKLKRRPLYATVASVLFWAISMAHISIVYIIQYFDYSNTTRTDPVNLDMCYEDFTPEQLQVLIPVRLELFLVLFCVPFFICCFCYINFIRILSQLPSINRKKRQRAIGLSLGTLLVFIVCFAPYNLSHVVGFVNWESTTWRVEALLSSTVNASLDPIIFYFSSAALRSTFHLFMKNLVERMQRLFFCNKVLYCPLLFCSRTQKDSTPSTNDSSL
;
A
#
# COMPACT_ATOMS: atom_id res chain seq x y z
N MET A 1 30.75 22.02 -13.71
CA MET A 1 30.03 21.68 -12.47
C MET A 1 28.53 21.66 -12.72
N SER A 2 27.95 22.72 -13.31
CA SER A 2 26.51 22.82 -13.63
C SER A 2 25.93 21.72 -14.56
N GLU A 3 26.67 21.23 -15.55
CA GLU A 3 26.15 20.20 -16.48
C GLU A 3 26.05 18.80 -15.84
N LYS A 4 26.98 18.45 -14.93
CA LYS A 4 26.92 17.18 -14.17
C LYS A 4 25.80 17.19 -13.14
N GLU A 5 25.61 18.31 -12.45
CA GLU A 5 24.49 18.50 -11.49
C GLU A 5 23.12 18.46 -12.19
N GLY A 6 23.03 19.01 -13.42
CA GLY A 6 21.81 18.93 -14.24
C GLY A 6 21.48 17.52 -14.72
N VAL A 7 22.49 16.76 -15.16
CA VAL A 7 22.32 15.36 -15.61
C VAL A 7 21.97 14.43 -14.46
N GLU A 8 22.60 14.59 -13.29
CA GLU A 8 22.23 13.83 -12.09
C GLU A 8 20.79 14.13 -11.69
N ARG A 9 20.41 15.41 -11.52
CA ARG A 9 19.05 15.81 -11.12
C ARG A 9 17.95 15.28 -12.07
N TYR A 10 18.23 15.25 -13.38
CA TYR A 10 17.32 14.67 -14.39
C TYR A 10 17.18 13.15 -14.26
N SER A 11 18.29 12.45 -14.01
CA SER A 11 18.31 11.00 -13.78
C SER A 11 17.54 10.62 -12.50
N HIS A 12 17.72 11.39 -11.42
CA HIS A 12 17.00 11.20 -10.15
C HIS A 12 15.48 11.34 -10.32
N SER A 13 15.03 12.41 -10.98
CA SER A 13 13.61 12.68 -11.22
C SER A 13 12.96 11.58 -12.08
N SER A 14 13.71 11.06 -13.07
CA SER A 14 13.25 9.97 -13.93
C SER A 14 13.04 8.66 -13.16
N LEU A 15 13.97 8.31 -12.26
CA LEU A 15 13.86 7.11 -11.42
C LEU A 15 12.62 7.18 -10.51
N VAL A 16 12.45 8.31 -9.80
CA VAL A 16 11.31 8.56 -8.91
C VAL A 16 9.99 8.38 -9.67
N LEU A 17 9.89 9.00 -10.85
CA LEU A 17 8.69 8.94 -11.68
C LEU A 17 8.36 7.51 -12.11
N VAL A 18 9.36 6.75 -12.57
CA VAL A 18 9.18 5.35 -12.98
C VAL A 18 8.68 4.50 -11.80
N VAL A 19 9.29 4.64 -10.62
CA VAL A 19 8.89 3.87 -9.44
C VAL A 19 7.45 4.19 -9.02
N TYR A 20 7.05 5.46 -9.01
CA TYR A 20 5.69 5.86 -8.67
C TYR A 20 4.66 5.37 -9.69
N ILE A 21 4.95 5.46 -11.00
CA ILE A 21 4.05 4.95 -12.04
C ILE A 21 3.89 3.44 -11.92
N ILE A 22 4.97 2.68 -11.75
CA ILE A 22 4.90 1.22 -11.57
C ILE A 22 4.11 0.87 -10.31
N THR A 23 4.37 1.59 -9.21
CA THR A 23 3.65 1.42 -7.94
C THR A 23 2.15 1.65 -8.12
N LEU A 24 1.76 2.69 -8.87
CA LEU A 24 0.37 2.98 -9.15
C LEU A 24 -0.28 1.89 -10.03
N LEU A 25 0.37 1.53 -11.14
CA LEU A 25 -0.16 0.57 -12.11
C LEU A 25 -0.32 -0.85 -11.55
N ILE A 26 0.58 -1.27 -10.66
CA ILE A 26 0.54 -2.59 -10.03
C ILE A 26 -0.30 -2.54 -8.74
N GLY A 27 0.00 -1.58 -7.86
CA GLY A 27 -0.58 -1.47 -6.54
C GLY A 27 -2.08 -1.18 -6.59
N PHE A 28 -2.54 -0.27 -7.45
CA PHE A 28 -3.96 0.13 -7.47
C PHE A 28 -4.91 -1.02 -7.82
N PRO A 29 -4.77 -1.72 -8.96
CA PRO A 29 -5.67 -2.83 -9.27
C PRO A 29 -5.57 -3.97 -8.26
N ALA A 30 -4.36 -4.27 -7.76
CA ALA A 30 -4.16 -5.34 -6.79
C ALA A 30 -4.85 -5.04 -5.45
N ASN A 31 -4.74 -3.80 -4.96
CA ASN A 31 -5.41 -3.36 -3.74
C ASN A 31 -6.93 -3.23 -3.91
N VAL A 32 -7.45 -2.88 -5.09
CA VAL A 32 -8.90 -2.89 -5.35
C VAL A 32 -9.46 -4.31 -5.23
N VAL A 33 -8.78 -5.32 -5.79
CA VAL A 33 -9.19 -6.73 -5.67
C VAL A 33 -9.09 -7.21 -4.22
N ALA A 34 -8.02 -6.82 -3.50
CA ALA A 34 -7.86 -7.12 -2.08
C ALA A 34 -8.99 -6.48 -1.25
N PHE A 35 -9.31 -5.22 -1.49
CA PHE A 35 -10.35 -4.48 -0.79
C PHE A 35 -11.71 -5.14 -0.95
N TYR A 36 -12.08 -5.50 -2.19
CA TYR A 36 -13.32 -6.23 -2.46
C TYR A 36 -13.36 -7.57 -1.71
N THR A 37 -12.26 -8.33 -1.75
CA THR A 37 -12.14 -9.62 -1.09
C THR A 37 -12.30 -9.50 0.43
N PHE A 38 -11.53 -8.61 1.07
CA PHE A 38 -11.55 -8.45 2.52
C PHE A 38 -12.84 -7.80 3.02
N SER A 39 -13.40 -6.85 2.26
CA SER A 39 -14.73 -6.30 2.54
C SER A 39 -15.79 -7.39 2.57
N LYS A 40 -15.78 -8.29 1.58
CA LYS A 40 -16.71 -9.43 1.55
C LYS A 40 -16.51 -10.37 2.74
N LYS A 41 -15.25 -10.68 3.09
CA LYS A 41 -14.93 -11.53 4.26
C LYS A 41 -15.43 -10.91 5.56
N VAL A 42 -15.16 -9.63 5.78
CA VAL A 42 -15.59 -8.91 6.99
C VAL A 42 -17.12 -8.87 7.10
N ARG A 43 -17.83 -8.61 5.98
CA ARG A 43 -19.31 -8.62 5.95
C ARG A 43 -19.90 -9.99 6.26
N GLN A 44 -19.30 -11.07 5.75
CA GLN A 44 -19.79 -12.43 5.98
C GLN A 44 -19.48 -12.92 7.40
N LYS A 45 -18.23 -12.75 7.83
CA LYS A 45 -17.76 -13.14 9.16
C LYS A 45 -16.47 -12.40 9.50
N ALA A 46 -16.60 -11.33 10.27
CA ALA A 46 -15.46 -10.54 10.73
C ALA A 46 -14.49 -11.37 11.58
N MET A 47 -13.29 -11.62 11.06
CA MET A 47 -12.15 -12.13 11.82
C MET A 47 -11.18 -10.96 12.10
N PRO A 48 -10.48 -10.92 13.25
CA PRO A 48 -9.53 -9.84 13.56
C PRO A 48 -8.51 -9.60 12.44
N VAL A 49 -7.89 -10.67 11.92
CA VAL A 49 -6.95 -10.58 10.80
C VAL A 49 -7.57 -9.96 9.54
N ASP A 50 -8.85 -10.21 9.27
CA ASP A 50 -9.53 -9.68 8.08
C ASP A 50 -9.83 -8.18 8.22
N ILE A 51 -10.09 -7.71 9.45
CA ILE A 51 -10.24 -6.28 9.76
C ILE A 51 -8.91 -5.55 9.60
N LEU A 52 -7.83 -6.12 10.13
CA LEU A 52 -6.48 -5.53 10.00
C LEU A 52 -6.04 -5.47 8.53
N LEU A 53 -6.24 -6.55 7.77
CA LEU A 53 -5.96 -6.60 6.33
C LEU A 53 -6.82 -5.60 5.56
N LEU A 54 -8.11 -5.47 5.90
CA LEU A 54 -8.98 -4.49 5.25
C LEU A 54 -8.50 -3.06 5.49
N ASN A 55 -8.13 -2.71 6.73
CA ASN A 55 -7.63 -1.37 7.05
C ASN A 55 -6.27 -1.07 6.38
N LEU A 56 -5.37 -2.06 6.32
CA LEU A 56 -4.12 -1.96 5.56
C LEU A 56 -4.41 -1.66 4.09
N THR A 57 -5.28 -2.43 3.44
CA THR A 57 -5.68 -2.18 2.05
C THR A 57 -6.37 -0.82 1.86
N ILE A 58 -7.17 -0.35 2.81
CA ILE A 58 -7.76 1.00 2.75
C ILE A 58 -6.65 2.06 2.81
N SER A 59 -5.67 1.90 3.70
CA SER A 59 -4.51 2.78 3.79
C SER A 59 -3.73 2.82 2.48
N ASP A 60 -3.44 1.66 1.88
CA ASP A 60 -2.72 1.56 0.60
C ASP A 60 -3.52 2.18 -0.55
N LEU A 61 -4.85 2.01 -0.59
CA LEU A 61 -5.68 2.65 -1.61
C LEU A 61 -5.68 4.17 -1.46
N ILE A 62 -5.77 4.69 -0.24
CA ILE A 62 -5.67 6.13 0.03
C ILE A 62 -4.31 6.66 -0.44
N PHE A 63 -3.22 5.96 -0.11
CA PHE A 63 -1.88 6.28 -0.60
C PHE A 63 -1.83 6.34 -2.13
N LEU A 64 -2.32 5.31 -2.81
CA LEU A 64 -2.31 5.21 -4.27
C LEU A 64 -3.19 6.26 -4.96
N LEU A 65 -4.28 6.70 -4.31
CA LEU A 65 -5.13 7.79 -4.82
C LEU A 65 -4.44 9.16 -4.74
N PHE A 66 -3.54 9.37 -3.77
CA PHE A 66 -2.78 10.61 -3.61
C PHE A 66 -1.42 10.60 -4.32
N LEU A 67 -0.90 9.42 -4.68
CA LEU A 67 0.34 9.26 -5.42
C LEU A 67 0.41 10.08 -6.74
N PRO A 68 -0.68 10.25 -7.53
CA PRO A 68 -0.67 11.09 -8.72
C PRO A 68 -0.26 12.56 -8.47
N PHE A 69 -0.53 13.12 -7.29
CA PHE A 69 -0.09 14.48 -6.96
C PHE A 69 1.44 14.56 -6.85
N LYS A 70 2.10 13.57 -6.23
CA LYS A 70 3.57 13.47 -6.18
C LYS A 70 4.17 13.16 -7.56
N ILE A 71 3.48 12.37 -8.39
CA ILE A 71 3.88 12.15 -9.80
C ILE A 71 3.89 13.47 -10.57
N LYS A 72 2.85 14.30 -10.39
CA LYS A 72 2.77 15.61 -11.03
C LYS A 72 3.88 16.55 -10.56
N GLU A 73 4.14 16.63 -9.26
CA GLU A 73 5.25 17.41 -8.70
C GLU A 73 6.60 17.02 -9.33
N VAL A 74 6.89 15.73 -9.44
CA VAL A 74 8.12 15.24 -10.08
C VAL A 74 8.17 15.60 -11.57
N ALA A 75 7.04 15.47 -12.27
CA ALA A 75 6.91 15.84 -13.68
C ALA A 75 7.10 17.35 -13.92
N ASP A 76 6.75 18.17 -12.92
CA ASP A 76 6.94 19.62 -12.93
C ASP A 76 8.36 20.02 -12.41
N ASN A 77 9.35 19.12 -12.49
CA ASN A 77 10.73 19.30 -12.00
C ASN A 77 10.83 19.52 -10.49
N MET A 78 10.12 18.70 -9.72
CA MET A 78 9.98 18.81 -8.26
C MET A 78 9.28 20.09 -7.80
N LYS A 79 8.61 20.80 -8.72
CA LYS A 79 7.89 22.03 -8.38
C LYS A 79 6.44 21.78 -8.02
N TRP A 80 5.96 22.43 -6.95
CA TRP A 80 4.57 22.38 -6.53
C TRP A 80 3.73 23.50 -7.17
N ILE A 81 3.18 23.22 -8.35
CA ILE A 81 2.34 24.18 -9.10
C ILE A 81 0.83 24.02 -8.77
N MET A 82 0.50 23.09 -7.89
CA MET A 82 -0.89 22.77 -7.53
C MET A 82 -1.37 23.66 -6.38
N PRO A 83 -2.70 23.76 -6.11
CA PRO A 83 -3.23 24.57 -5.02
C PRO A 83 -2.47 24.38 -3.70
N HIS A 84 -2.16 25.48 -3.00
CA HIS A 84 -1.31 25.48 -1.82
C HIS A 84 -1.76 24.51 -0.72
N PHE A 85 -3.07 24.36 -0.50
CA PHE A 85 -3.59 23.45 0.53
C PHE A 85 -3.32 21.96 0.21
N LEU A 86 -3.15 21.61 -1.07
CA LEU A 86 -2.92 20.22 -1.47
C LEU A 86 -1.51 19.74 -1.09
N CYS A 87 -0.54 20.64 -0.92
CA CYS A 87 0.83 20.26 -0.56
C CYS A 87 0.89 19.57 0.82
N PRO A 88 0.51 20.24 1.92
CA PRO A 88 0.55 19.61 3.24
C PRO A 88 -0.45 18.45 3.32
N LEU A 89 -1.58 18.51 2.60
CA LEU A 89 -2.53 17.40 2.55
C LEU A 89 -1.93 16.14 1.91
N THR A 90 -1.28 16.29 0.76
CA THR A 90 -0.65 15.17 0.04
C THR A 90 0.45 14.56 0.90
N SER A 91 1.33 15.40 1.45
CA SER A 91 2.42 14.95 2.33
C SER A 91 1.88 14.27 3.59
N PHE A 92 0.84 14.83 4.22
CA PHE A 92 0.21 14.26 5.39
C PHE A 92 -0.37 12.87 5.12
N VAL A 93 -1.14 12.73 4.04
CA VAL A 93 -1.72 11.44 3.64
C VAL A 93 -0.63 10.43 3.32
N PHE A 94 0.40 10.86 2.57
CA PHE A 94 1.51 10.01 2.16
C PHE A 94 2.28 9.43 3.36
N TYR A 95 2.67 10.27 4.32
CA TYR A 95 3.40 9.77 5.50
C TYR A 95 2.50 9.02 6.48
N THR A 96 1.24 9.45 6.67
CA THR A 96 0.28 8.75 7.54
C THR A 96 0.07 7.31 7.08
N THR A 97 -0.09 7.11 5.76
CA THR A 97 -0.33 5.79 5.18
C THR A 97 0.88 4.86 5.30
N ILE A 98 2.11 5.37 5.15
CA ILE A 98 3.36 4.60 5.38
C ILE A 98 3.42 4.04 6.81
N TYR A 99 3.15 4.89 7.82
CA TYR A 99 3.22 4.45 9.21
C TYR A 99 2.01 3.59 9.62
N ASN A 100 0.83 3.83 9.06
CA ASN A 100 -0.28 2.91 9.18
C ASN A 100 0.08 1.51 8.66
N SER A 101 0.75 1.41 7.50
CA SER A 101 1.16 0.11 6.96
C SER A 101 2.11 -0.60 7.93
N THR A 102 3.07 0.11 8.52
CA THR A 102 3.93 -0.42 9.59
C THR A 102 3.11 -0.96 10.77
N PHE A 103 2.16 -0.19 11.31
CA PHE A 103 1.33 -0.64 12.43
C PHE A 103 0.44 -1.83 12.10
N PHE A 104 -0.21 -1.85 10.93
CA PHE A 104 -1.06 -2.96 10.52
C PHE A 104 -0.26 -4.24 10.28
N LEU A 105 0.92 -4.16 9.66
CA LEU A 105 1.80 -5.32 9.50
C LEU A 105 2.26 -5.88 10.84
N THR A 106 2.63 -5.01 11.79
CA THR A 106 2.94 -5.43 13.16
C THR A 106 1.75 -6.08 13.85
N ALA A 107 0.54 -5.51 13.76
CA ALA A 107 -0.66 -6.11 14.35
C ALA A 107 -1.00 -7.48 13.72
N ILE A 108 -0.80 -7.64 12.40
CA ILE A 108 -0.94 -8.92 11.71
C ILE A 108 0.09 -9.94 12.23
N SER A 109 1.33 -9.51 12.51
CA SER A 109 2.35 -10.38 13.11
C SER A 109 1.93 -10.87 14.51
N VAL A 110 1.36 -9.98 15.34
CA VAL A 110 0.84 -10.29 16.68
C VAL A 110 -0.33 -11.26 16.59
N GLU A 111 -1.30 -11.01 15.71
CA GLU A 111 -2.45 -11.89 15.48
C GLU A 111 -2.01 -13.31 15.09
N ARG A 112 -1.01 -13.43 14.19
CA ARG A 112 -0.46 -14.73 13.77
C ARG A 112 0.25 -15.44 14.91
N TYR A 113 1.05 -14.71 15.69
CA TYR A 113 1.73 -15.25 16.85
C TYR A 113 0.73 -15.77 17.90
N LEU A 114 -0.24 -14.95 18.31
CA LEU A 114 -1.25 -15.32 19.30
C LEU A 114 -2.10 -16.52 18.84
N GLY A 115 -2.40 -16.61 17.55
CA GLY A 115 -3.15 -17.73 16.97
C GLY A 115 -2.43 -19.08 17.09
N VAL A 116 -1.10 -19.10 17.11
CA VAL A 116 -0.29 -20.33 17.23
C VAL A 116 0.17 -20.58 18.68
N ALA A 117 0.48 -19.53 19.44
CA ALA A 117 0.92 -19.64 20.83
C ALA A 117 -0.23 -20.02 21.79
N PHE A 118 -1.45 -19.56 21.51
CA PHE A 118 -2.60 -19.73 22.41
C PHE A 118 -3.87 -20.22 21.68
N PRO A 119 -3.84 -21.34 20.95
CA PRO A 119 -4.91 -21.72 20.02
C PRO A 119 -6.29 -21.86 20.67
N ILE A 120 -6.37 -22.35 21.92
CA ILE A 120 -7.65 -22.55 22.63
C ILE A 120 -8.14 -21.24 23.25
N LYS A 121 -7.31 -20.59 24.10
CA LYS A 121 -7.65 -19.35 24.80
C LYS A 121 -7.93 -18.21 23.82
N TYR A 122 -7.12 -18.11 22.76
CA TYR A 122 -7.28 -17.07 21.74
C TYR A 122 -8.55 -17.29 20.93
N LYS A 123 -8.85 -18.52 20.49
CA LYS A 123 -10.08 -18.82 19.73
C LYS A 123 -11.36 -18.52 20.51
N LEU A 124 -11.36 -18.76 21.83
CA LEU A 124 -12.49 -18.46 22.73
C LEU A 124 -12.67 -16.96 23.00
N LYS A 125 -11.57 -16.20 23.13
CA LYS A 125 -11.61 -14.75 23.40
C LYS A 125 -11.53 -13.88 22.15
N ARG A 126 -11.58 -14.47 20.96
CA ARG A 126 -11.37 -13.77 19.69
C ARG A 126 -12.54 -12.85 19.37
N ARG A 127 -12.42 -11.57 19.73
CA ARG A 127 -13.42 -10.54 19.42
C ARG A 127 -12.92 -9.63 18.29
N PRO A 128 -13.69 -9.44 17.20
CA PRO A 128 -13.32 -8.52 16.12
C PRO A 128 -13.17 -7.07 16.61
N LEU A 129 -13.87 -6.71 17.69
CA LEU A 129 -13.79 -5.41 18.34
C LEU A 129 -12.34 -4.99 18.68
N TYR A 130 -11.49 -5.92 19.14
CA TYR A 130 -10.10 -5.56 19.46
C TYR A 130 -9.31 -5.12 18.24
N ALA A 131 -9.51 -5.77 17.09
CA ALA A 131 -8.88 -5.35 15.85
C ALA A 131 -9.44 -4.00 15.37
N THR A 132 -10.74 -3.77 15.49
CA THR A 132 -11.35 -2.47 15.14
C THR A 132 -10.81 -1.35 16.01
N VAL A 133 -10.75 -1.54 17.33
CA VAL A 133 -10.19 -0.54 18.27
C VAL A 133 -8.71 -0.30 17.96
N ALA A 134 -7.92 -1.35 17.75
CA ALA A 134 -6.52 -1.20 17.36
C ALA A 134 -6.38 -0.42 16.04
N SER A 135 -7.20 -0.71 15.03
CA SER A 135 -7.21 0.04 13.77
C SER A 135 -7.48 1.53 13.98
N VAL A 136 -8.50 1.89 14.77
CA VAL A 136 -8.82 3.29 15.08
C VAL A 136 -7.64 3.97 15.80
N LEU A 137 -7.01 3.28 16.75
CA LEU A 137 -5.84 3.80 17.45
C LEU A 137 -4.65 4.00 16.51
N PHE A 138 -4.37 3.08 15.60
CA PHE A 138 -3.28 3.25 14.62
C PHE A 138 -3.51 4.45 13.73
N TRP A 139 -4.73 4.63 13.21
CA TRP A 139 -5.09 5.83 12.45
C TRP A 139 -4.89 7.10 13.28
N ALA A 140 -5.41 7.13 14.51
CA ALA A 140 -5.29 8.30 15.38
C ALA A 140 -3.84 8.65 15.72
N ILE A 141 -3.02 7.65 16.08
CA ILE A 141 -1.60 7.83 16.41
C ILE A 141 -0.84 8.32 15.17
N SER A 142 -0.95 7.63 14.03
CA SER A 142 -0.27 8.05 12.80
C SER A 142 -0.66 9.47 12.40
N MET A 143 -1.96 9.80 12.39
CA MET A 143 -2.42 11.15 12.05
C MET A 143 -1.93 12.21 13.05
N ALA A 144 -1.90 11.90 14.35
CA ALA A 144 -1.42 12.81 15.38
C ALA A 144 0.07 13.13 15.19
N HIS A 145 0.92 12.12 15.01
CA HIS A 145 2.36 12.33 14.81
C HIS A 145 2.65 13.03 13.48
N ILE A 146 1.94 12.67 12.39
CA ILE A 146 2.15 13.25 11.07
C ILE A 146 1.51 14.64 10.91
N SER A 147 0.70 15.10 11.87
CA SER A 147 0.20 16.48 11.91
C SER A 147 1.33 17.52 11.92
N ILE A 148 2.56 17.13 12.31
CA ILE A 148 3.76 17.96 12.19
C ILE A 148 3.96 18.53 10.78
N VAL A 149 3.51 17.83 9.73
CA VAL A 149 3.55 18.32 8.34
C VAL A 149 2.80 19.64 8.21
N TYR A 150 1.61 19.72 8.79
CA TYR A 150 0.81 20.95 8.81
C TYR A 150 1.44 22.01 9.71
N ILE A 151 1.90 21.61 10.90
CA ILE A 151 2.51 22.53 11.85
C ILE A 151 3.69 23.23 11.19
N ILE A 152 4.64 22.48 10.60
CA ILE A 152 5.83 23.04 9.95
C ILE A 152 5.49 23.86 8.72
N GLN A 153 4.55 23.40 7.88
CA GLN A 153 4.15 24.13 6.67
C GLN A 153 3.59 25.53 6.99
N TYR A 154 2.90 25.67 8.12
CA TYR A 154 2.30 26.93 8.56
C TYR A 154 3.05 27.56 9.75
N PHE A 155 4.25 27.06 10.06
CA PHE A 155 5.09 27.61 11.12
C PHE A 155 5.74 28.91 10.62
N ASP A 156 5.15 30.05 10.99
CA ASP A 156 5.66 31.36 10.62
C ASP A 156 6.44 31.97 11.79
N TYR A 157 7.74 32.15 11.60
CA TYR A 157 8.62 32.84 12.56
C TYR A 157 9.13 34.20 12.03
N SER A 158 8.75 34.61 10.81
CA SER A 158 9.22 35.88 10.26
C SER A 158 8.23 37.00 10.57
N ASN A 159 8.66 37.94 11.42
CA ASN A 159 8.01 39.23 11.63
C ASN A 159 7.52 39.84 10.31
N THR A 160 6.23 40.12 10.23
CA THR A 160 5.62 41.29 9.56
C THR A 160 6.44 41.86 8.40
N THR A 161 6.32 41.34 7.16
CA THR A 161 6.50 42.07 5.87
C THR A 161 6.47 41.23 4.58
N ARG A 162 6.21 39.92 4.60
CA ARG A 162 5.91 39.19 3.35
C ARG A 162 4.40 39.15 3.08
N THR A 163 3.92 40.15 2.35
CA THR A 163 2.57 40.19 1.76
C THR A 163 2.43 39.31 0.52
N ASP A 164 3.51 38.63 0.11
CA ASP A 164 3.46 37.63 -0.94
C ASP A 164 3.41 36.23 -0.30
N PRO A 165 2.50 35.34 -0.73
CA PRO A 165 2.55 33.94 -0.33
C PRO A 165 3.98 33.46 -0.62
N VAL A 166 4.61 32.81 0.36
CA VAL A 166 5.93 32.19 0.16
C VAL A 166 5.87 31.47 -1.19
N ASN A 167 6.73 31.86 -2.14
CA ASN A 167 6.95 31.12 -3.39
C ASN A 167 7.50 29.75 -2.99
N LEU A 168 6.60 28.88 -2.51
CA LEU A 168 6.82 27.50 -2.18
C LEU A 168 6.85 26.76 -3.51
N ASP A 169 7.93 27.01 -4.27
CA ASP A 169 8.22 26.22 -5.46
C ASP A 169 8.37 24.74 -5.08
N MET A 170 8.67 24.41 -3.81
CA MET A 170 8.87 23.04 -3.31
C MET A 170 7.84 22.67 -2.23
N CYS A 171 7.35 21.42 -2.23
CA CYS A 171 6.40 20.94 -1.24
C CYS A 171 7.05 20.05 -0.17
N TYR A 172 7.03 20.51 1.09
CA TYR A 172 7.62 19.81 2.23
C TYR A 172 9.12 19.48 2.05
N GLU A 173 9.84 20.41 1.43
CA GLU A 173 11.29 20.44 1.26
C GLU A 173 11.80 21.86 1.59
N ASP A 174 13.12 22.07 1.59
CA ASP A 174 13.77 23.38 1.84
C ASP A 174 13.33 24.08 3.14
N PHE A 175 13.44 23.36 4.25
CA PHE A 175 13.09 23.87 5.57
C PHE A 175 14.06 24.95 6.06
N THR A 176 13.54 26.00 6.70
CA THR A 176 14.39 27.01 7.36
C THR A 176 15.12 26.42 8.57
N PRO A 177 16.23 27.04 9.04
CA PRO A 177 16.93 26.58 10.24
C PRO A 177 16.02 26.45 11.47
N GLU A 178 15.06 27.35 11.63
CA GLU A 178 14.09 27.35 12.74
C GLU A 178 13.10 26.20 12.61
N GLN A 179 12.61 25.92 11.40
CA GLN A 179 11.78 24.75 11.14
C GLN A 179 12.54 23.45 11.42
N LEU A 180 13.83 23.38 11.06
CA LEU A 180 14.67 22.21 11.33
C LEU A 180 14.89 21.95 12.82
N GLN A 181 15.00 22.99 13.65
CA GLN A 181 15.13 22.84 15.11
C GLN A 181 13.95 22.08 15.73
N VAL A 182 12.73 22.26 15.19
CA VAL A 182 11.54 21.53 15.61
C VAL A 182 11.43 20.18 14.90
N LEU A 183 11.65 20.17 13.59
CA LEU A 183 11.38 19.02 12.73
C LEU A 183 12.37 17.86 12.95
N ILE A 184 13.64 18.13 13.20
CA ILE A 184 14.68 17.10 13.36
C ILE A 184 14.43 16.21 14.60
N PRO A 185 14.18 16.76 15.80
CA PRO A 185 13.83 15.94 16.96
C PRO A 185 12.55 15.13 16.75
N VAL A 186 11.52 15.73 16.12
CA VAL A 186 10.27 15.02 15.81
C VAL A 186 10.54 13.87 14.83
N ARG A 187 11.35 14.06 13.79
CA ARG A 187 11.74 12.98 12.87
C ARG A 187 12.44 11.82 13.57
N LEU A 188 13.31 12.10 14.54
CA LEU A 188 13.93 11.05 15.36
C LEU A 188 12.88 10.31 16.20
N GLU A 189 11.92 11.03 16.78
CA GLU A 189 10.79 10.44 17.50
C GLU A 189 9.98 9.51 16.58
N LEU A 190 9.66 9.92 15.36
CA LEU A 190 8.97 9.07 14.36
C LEU A 190 9.76 7.78 14.09
N PHE A 191 11.09 7.86 13.96
CA PHE A 191 11.94 6.68 13.80
C PHE A 191 11.81 5.72 14.98
N LEU A 192 11.92 6.22 16.21
CA LEU A 192 11.88 5.40 17.41
C LEU A 192 10.51 4.77 17.65
N VAL A 193 9.45 5.58 17.57
CA VAL A 193 8.10 5.18 17.96
C VAL A 193 7.35 4.51 16.82
N LEU A 194 7.41 5.05 15.61
CA LEU A 194 6.62 4.56 14.48
C LEU A 194 7.34 3.52 13.62
N PHE A 195 8.66 3.32 13.80
CA PHE A 195 9.41 2.28 13.10
C PHE A 195 10.06 1.26 14.04
N CYS A 196 10.94 1.68 14.96
CA CYS A 196 11.68 0.74 15.81
C CYS A 196 10.75 -0.11 16.68
N VAL A 197 9.79 0.51 17.39
CA VAL A 197 8.84 -0.23 18.23
C VAL A 197 8.04 -1.26 17.40
N PRO A 198 7.37 -0.89 16.28
CA PRO A 198 6.71 -1.85 15.41
C PRO A 198 7.63 -2.96 14.85
N PHE A 199 8.85 -2.62 14.46
CA PHE A 199 9.84 -3.55 13.92
C PHE A 199 10.26 -4.60 14.95
N PHE A 200 10.60 -4.19 16.18
CA PHE A 200 11.02 -5.11 17.22
C PHE A 200 9.88 -6.03 17.69
N ILE A 201 8.65 -5.50 17.79
CA ILE A 201 7.47 -6.32 18.08
C ILE A 201 7.28 -7.36 16.97
N CYS A 202 7.38 -6.94 15.70
CA CYS A 202 7.24 -7.81 14.54
C CYS A 202 8.30 -8.93 14.54
N CYS A 203 9.57 -8.59 14.76
CA CYS A 203 10.67 -9.54 14.92
C CYS A 203 10.40 -10.54 16.05
N PHE A 204 10.03 -10.05 17.24
CA PHE A 204 9.69 -10.91 18.38
C PHE A 204 8.55 -11.88 18.05
N CYS A 205 7.45 -11.37 17.48
CA CYS A 205 6.29 -12.17 17.13
C CYS A 205 6.64 -13.23 16.08
N TYR A 206 7.38 -12.89 15.02
CA TYR A 206 7.72 -13.85 13.98
C TYR A 206 8.76 -14.87 14.39
N ILE A 207 9.77 -14.50 15.19
CA ILE A 207 10.73 -15.47 15.74
C ILE A 207 9.98 -16.53 16.56
N ASN A 208 9.09 -16.10 17.46
CA ASN A 208 8.32 -17.04 18.28
C ASN A 208 7.29 -17.82 17.46
N PHE A 209 6.61 -17.18 16.51
CA PHE A 209 5.70 -17.86 15.58
C PHE A 209 6.42 -18.98 14.81
N ILE A 210 7.60 -18.71 14.26
CA ILE A 210 8.39 -19.70 13.50
C ILE A 210 8.86 -20.82 14.43
N ARG A 211 9.35 -20.51 15.64
CA ARG A 211 9.78 -21.52 16.62
C ARG A 211 8.65 -22.49 16.97
N ILE A 212 7.48 -21.96 17.36
CA ILE A 212 6.34 -22.79 17.74
C ILE A 212 5.84 -23.58 16.53
N LEU A 213 5.64 -22.92 15.38
CA LEU A 213 5.14 -23.58 14.18
C LEU A 213 6.07 -24.70 13.67
N SER A 214 7.38 -24.59 13.90
CA SER A 214 8.36 -25.61 13.54
C SER A 214 8.29 -26.85 14.43
N GLN A 215 7.82 -26.69 15.67
CA GLN A 215 7.67 -27.78 16.64
C GLN A 215 6.31 -28.49 16.53
N LEU A 216 5.32 -27.95 15.82
CA LEU A 216 4.02 -28.62 15.66
C LEU A 216 4.11 -29.76 14.62
N PRO A 217 3.98 -31.04 15.03
CA PRO A 217 4.07 -32.18 14.11
C PRO A 217 2.82 -32.34 13.23
N SER A 218 1.69 -31.79 13.65
CA SER A 218 0.38 -31.94 12.99
C SER A 218 0.19 -31.07 11.74
N ILE A 219 1.11 -30.16 11.44
CA ILE A 219 0.98 -29.22 10.32
C ILE A 219 1.74 -29.74 9.09
N ASN A 220 1.02 -29.87 7.98
CA ASN A 220 1.61 -30.23 6.68
C ASN A 220 2.81 -29.32 6.34
N ARG A 221 3.94 -29.93 6.00
CA ARG A 221 5.21 -29.26 5.63
C ARG A 221 5.02 -28.10 4.64
N LYS A 222 4.18 -28.27 3.61
CA LYS A 222 3.92 -27.22 2.60
C LYS A 222 3.22 -26.00 3.21
N LYS A 223 2.24 -26.22 4.10
CA LYS A 223 1.52 -25.14 4.79
C LYS A 223 2.44 -24.40 5.76
N ARG A 224 3.30 -25.14 6.48
CA ARG A 224 4.31 -24.59 7.38
C ARG A 224 5.31 -23.70 6.64
N GLN A 225 5.96 -24.22 5.59
CA GLN A 225 6.94 -23.46 4.80
C GLN A 225 6.32 -22.19 4.20
N ARG A 226 5.08 -22.27 3.71
CA ARG A 226 4.35 -21.09 3.22
C ARG A 226 4.15 -20.04 4.32
N ALA A 227 3.71 -20.44 5.51
CA ALA A 227 3.50 -19.51 6.62
C ALA A 227 4.80 -18.86 7.12
N ILE A 228 5.90 -19.62 7.17
CA ILE A 228 7.23 -19.11 7.49
C ILE A 228 7.70 -18.12 6.40
N GLY A 229 7.58 -18.50 5.13
CA GLY A 229 7.96 -17.64 4.00
C GLY A 229 7.19 -16.31 3.97
N LEU A 230 5.90 -16.31 4.31
CA LEU A 230 5.12 -15.08 4.44
C LEU A 230 5.61 -14.18 5.59
N SER A 231 5.97 -14.78 6.71
CA SER A 231 6.50 -14.05 7.88
C SER A 231 7.85 -13.42 7.55
N LEU A 232 8.74 -14.18 6.91
CA LEU A 232 10.03 -13.68 6.42
C LEU A 232 9.86 -12.61 5.35
N GLY A 233 8.92 -12.77 4.42
CA GLY A 233 8.61 -11.76 3.41
C GLY A 233 8.13 -10.45 4.04
N THR A 234 7.33 -10.52 5.10
CA THR A 234 6.88 -9.33 5.84
C THR A 234 8.07 -8.65 6.54
N LEU A 235 8.98 -9.40 7.18
CA LEU A 235 10.21 -8.84 7.76
C LEU A 235 11.11 -8.19 6.70
N LEU A 236 11.20 -8.81 5.52
CA LEU A 236 11.97 -8.25 4.41
C LEU A 236 11.37 -6.91 3.95
N VAL A 237 10.05 -6.78 3.92
CA VAL A 237 9.37 -5.50 3.64
C VAL A 237 9.75 -4.44 4.69
N PHE A 238 9.80 -4.77 5.98
CA PHE A 238 10.29 -3.84 6.99
C PHE A 238 11.70 -3.32 6.71
N ILE A 239 12.60 -4.21 6.32
CA ILE A 239 14.01 -3.89 6.10
C ILE A 239 14.20 -3.12 4.79
N VAL A 240 13.53 -3.55 3.72
CA VAL A 240 13.76 -3.00 2.37
C VAL A 240 12.89 -1.78 2.12
N CYS A 241 11.62 -1.79 2.52
CA CYS A 241 10.68 -0.72 2.22
C CYS A 241 10.74 0.40 3.27
N PHE A 242 10.73 0.07 4.56
CA PHE A 242 10.59 1.09 5.61
C PHE A 242 11.92 1.54 6.22
N ALA A 243 12.91 0.66 6.37
CA ALA A 243 14.16 1.02 7.05
C ALA A 243 14.96 2.14 6.36
N PRO A 244 15.12 2.20 5.01
CA PRO A 244 15.92 3.25 4.39
C PRO A 244 15.40 4.64 4.70
N TYR A 245 14.08 4.86 4.52
CA TYR A 245 13.44 6.14 4.84
C TYR A 245 13.61 6.49 6.32
N ASN A 246 13.39 5.53 7.21
CA ASN A 246 13.46 5.75 8.64
C ASN A 246 14.90 6.03 9.13
N LEU A 247 15.91 5.40 8.52
CA LEU A 247 17.32 5.69 8.77
C LEU A 247 17.71 7.10 8.35
N SER A 248 17.06 7.68 7.34
CA SER A 248 17.30 9.08 6.95
C SER A 248 16.99 10.07 8.09
N HIS A 249 16.02 9.74 8.97
CA HIS A 249 15.74 10.58 10.14
C HIS A 249 16.89 10.56 11.14
N VAL A 250 17.54 9.42 11.32
CA VAL A 250 18.70 9.28 12.23
C VAL A 250 19.89 10.04 11.69
N VAL A 251 20.20 9.88 10.40
CA VAL A 251 21.30 10.61 9.77
C VAL A 251 21.05 12.11 9.80
N GLY A 252 19.82 12.56 9.50
CA GLY A 252 19.45 13.98 9.62
C GLY A 252 19.54 14.51 11.05
N PHE A 253 19.28 13.67 12.06
CA PHE A 253 19.48 14.04 13.47
C PHE A 253 20.96 14.16 13.85
N VAL A 254 21.81 13.25 13.39
CA VAL A 254 23.25 13.29 13.66
C VAL A 254 23.91 14.49 13.01
N ASN A 255 23.56 14.78 11.75
CA ASN A 255 24.17 15.85 10.96
C ASN A 255 23.49 17.21 11.14
N TRP A 256 22.34 17.27 11.83
CA TRP A 256 21.51 18.48 11.96
C TRP A 256 21.09 19.10 10.62
N GLU A 257 20.84 18.26 9.61
CA GLU A 257 20.47 18.68 8.26
C GLU A 257 19.39 17.77 7.66
N SER A 258 18.70 18.25 6.62
CA SER A 258 17.82 17.38 5.83
C SER A 258 18.64 16.65 4.77
N THR A 259 18.80 15.34 4.93
CA THR A 259 19.61 14.50 4.03
C THR A 259 19.09 14.53 2.59
N THR A 260 19.97 14.72 1.61
CA THR A 260 19.64 14.79 0.18
C THR A 260 19.04 13.50 -0.38
N TRP A 261 19.51 12.33 0.09
CA TRP A 261 19.06 11.01 -0.37
C TRP A 261 17.71 10.55 0.24
N ARG A 262 17.03 11.42 0.99
CA ARG A 262 15.78 11.11 1.70
C ARG A 262 14.64 10.77 0.75
N VAL A 263 14.58 11.46 -0.40
CA VAL A 263 13.53 11.25 -1.40
C VAL A 263 13.65 9.85 -2.00
N GLU A 264 14.88 9.41 -2.30
CA GLU A 264 15.21 8.09 -2.80
C GLU A 264 14.91 7.01 -1.77
N ALA A 265 15.24 7.26 -0.51
CA ALA A 265 14.91 6.36 0.58
C ALA A 265 13.40 6.24 0.81
N LEU A 266 12.62 7.29 0.52
CA LEU A 266 11.17 7.27 0.59
C LEU A 266 10.55 6.40 -0.53
N LEU A 267 11.19 6.29 -1.70
CA LEU A 267 10.72 5.44 -2.80
C LEU A 267 10.60 3.98 -2.39
N SER A 268 11.49 3.49 -1.53
CA SER A 268 11.39 2.10 -1.07
C SER A 268 10.10 1.86 -0.28
N SER A 269 9.64 2.86 0.47
CA SER A 269 8.39 2.79 1.24
C SER A 269 7.16 2.79 0.32
N THR A 270 7.20 3.47 -0.82
CA THR A 270 6.07 3.49 -1.76
C THR A 270 5.81 2.13 -2.39
N VAL A 271 6.87 1.37 -2.65
CA VAL A 271 6.78 0.02 -3.23
C VAL A 271 6.01 -0.94 -2.31
N ASN A 272 5.95 -0.68 -1.00
CA ASN A 272 5.17 -1.47 -0.05
C ASN A 272 3.72 -1.70 -0.52
N ALA A 273 3.05 -0.64 -1.00
CA ALA A 273 1.66 -0.71 -1.45
C ALA A 273 1.45 -1.71 -2.61
N SER A 274 2.51 -2.02 -3.37
CA SER A 274 2.47 -3.04 -4.43
C SER A 274 2.84 -4.45 -3.93
N LEU A 275 3.62 -4.55 -2.86
CA LEU A 275 4.07 -5.83 -2.27
C LEU A 275 3.02 -6.46 -1.35
N ASP A 276 2.23 -5.65 -0.66
CA ASP A 276 1.22 -6.12 0.29
C ASP A 276 0.19 -7.07 -0.34
N PRO A 277 -0.43 -6.76 -1.49
CA PRO A 277 -1.30 -7.71 -2.19
C PRO A 277 -0.62 -9.03 -2.57
N ILE A 278 0.68 -9.04 -2.85
CA ILE A 278 1.44 -10.26 -3.15
C ILE A 278 1.54 -11.12 -1.89
N ILE A 279 1.90 -10.52 -0.76
CA ILE A 279 1.93 -11.20 0.55
C ILE A 279 0.54 -11.77 0.87
N PHE A 280 -0.52 -10.99 0.63
CA PHE A 280 -1.89 -11.43 0.89
C PHE A 280 -2.33 -12.55 -0.06
N TYR A 281 -1.96 -12.49 -1.34
CA TYR A 281 -2.26 -13.52 -2.33
C TYR A 281 -1.63 -14.84 -1.89
N PHE A 282 -0.37 -14.80 -1.46
CA PHE A 282 0.28 -15.96 -0.89
C PHE A 282 -0.20 -16.30 0.51
N SER A 283 -0.99 -15.49 1.22
CA SER A 283 -1.56 -15.85 2.53
C SER A 283 -3.01 -16.34 2.49
N SER A 284 -3.83 -15.84 1.57
CA SER A 284 -5.29 -15.97 1.60
C SER A 284 -5.81 -16.76 0.41
N ALA A 285 -6.38 -17.96 0.66
CA ALA A 285 -7.00 -18.75 -0.40
C ALA A 285 -8.19 -18.02 -1.06
N ALA A 286 -8.94 -17.24 -0.28
CA ALA A 286 -10.05 -16.43 -0.77
C ALA A 286 -9.59 -15.34 -1.74
N LEU A 287 -8.47 -14.69 -1.46
CA LEU A 287 -7.89 -13.69 -2.37
C LEU A 287 -7.42 -14.33 -3.67
N ARG A 288 -6.76 -15.50 -3.61
CA ARG A 288 -6.37 -16.24 -4.82
C ARG A 288 -7.57 -16.60 -5.69
N SER A 289 -8.65 -17.10 -5.08
CA SER A 289 -9.87 -17.46 -5.81
C SER A 289 -10.50 -16.24 -6.48
N THR A 290 -10.60 -15.12 -5.77
CA THR A 290 -11.17 -13.87 -6.30
C THR A 290 -10.30 -13.30 -7.42
N PHE A 291 -8.98 -13.31 -7.25
CA PHE A 291 -8.04 -12.87 -8.28
C PHE A 291 -8.12 -13.73 -9.53
N HIS A 292 -8.18 -15.07 -9.40
CA HIS A 292 -8.37 -15.96 -10.55
C HIS A 292 -9.69 -15.70 -11.29
N LEU A 293 -10.79 -15.47 -10.56
CA LEU A 293 -12.08 -15.13 -11.16
C LEU A 293 -12.00 -13.79 -11.90
N PHE A 294 -11.38 -12.79 -11.29
CA PHE A 294 -11.19 -11.47 -11.90
C PHE A 294 -10.35 -11.56 -13.17
N MET A 295 -9.20 -12.26 -13.12
CA MET A 295 -8.34 -12.48 -14.28
C MET A 295 -9.07 -13.27 -15.38
N LYS A 296 -9.84 -14.31 -15.05
CA LYS A 296 -10.66 -15.03 -16.02
C LYS A 296 -11.65 -14.11 -16.71
N ASN A 297 -12.41 -13.32 -15.95
CA ASN A 297 -13.38 -12.37 -16.49
C ASN A 297 -12.72 -11.28 -17.36
N LEU A 298 -11.52 -10.82 -16.97
CA LEU A 298 -10.74 -9.86 -17.77
C LEU A 298 -10.27 -10.48 -19.08
N VAL A 299 -9.73 -11.70 -19.07
CA VAL A 299 -9.31 -12.41 -20.28
C VAL A 299 -10.51 -12.64 -21.20
N GLU A 300 -11.66 -13.06 -20.67
CA GLU A 300 -12.89 -13.23 -21.46
C GLU A 300 -13.42 -11.91 -22.04
N ARG A 301 -13.28 -10.78 -21.32
CA ARG A 301 -13.63 -9.45 -21.84
C ARG A 301 -12.65 -8.99 -22.91
N MET A 302 -11.34 -9.17 -22.69
CA MET A 302 -10.33 -8.83 -23.69
C MET A 302 -10.46 -9.69 -24.94
N GLN A 303 -10.66 -11.00 -24.81
CA GLN A 303 -10.95 -11.88 -25.95
C GLN A 303 -12.19 -11.41 -26.70
N ARG A 304 -13.29 -11.04 -26.01
CA ARG A 304 -14.47 -10.47 -26.67
C ARG A 304 -14.16 -9.17 -27.42
N LEU A 305 -13.36 -8.26 -26.86
CA LEU A 305 -12.95 -7.02 -27.53
C LEU A 305 -12.05 -7.31 -28.76
N PHE A 306 -11.09 -8.23 -28.65
CA PHE A 306 -10.22 -8.64 -29.74
C PHE A 306 -10.96 -9.40 -30.85
N PHE A 307 -11.94 -10.26 -30.51
CA PHE A 307 -12.78 -10.95 -31.49
C PHE A 307 -13.82 -10.01 -32.11
N CYS A 308 -14.36 -9.04 -31.38
CA CYS A 308 -15.27 -8.04 -31.95
C CYS A 308 -14.56 -7.14 -32.97
N ASN A 309 -13.27 -6.87 -32.79
CA ASN A 309 -12.45 -6.17 -33.81
C ASN A 309 -12.08 -7.03 -35.03
N LYS A 310 -12.04 -8.37 -34.90
CA LYS A 310 -11.83 -9.27 -36.05
C LYS A 310 -13.10 -9.53 -36.87
N VAL A 311 -14.30 -9.35 -36.30
CA VAL A 311 -15.57 -9.52 -37.03
C VAL A 311 -15.85 -8.35 -38.00
N LEU A 312 -15.14 -7.22 -37.89
CA LEU A 312 -15.23 -6.14 -38.90
C LEU A 312 -14.49 -6.44 -40.22
N TYR A 313 -13.70 -7.53 -40.28
CA TYR A 313 -13.06 -8.02 -41.51
C TYR A 313 -13.54 -9.44 -41.84
N CYS A 314 -14.85 -9.62 -42.00
CA CYS A 314 -15.38 -10.77 -42.73
C CYS A 314 -16.10 -10.25 -43.98
N PRO A 315 -15.48 -10.31 -45.17
CA PRO A 315 -16.20 -10.03 -46.41
C PRO A 315 -17.26 -11.12 -46.59
N LEU A 316 -18.49 -10.68 -46.81
CA LEU A 316 -19.62 -11.45 -47.31
C LEU A 316 -19.17 -12.48 -48.34
N LEU A 317 -19.31 -13.77 -48.05
CA LEU A 317 -19.54 -14.80 -49.07
C LEU A 317 -20.08 -16.07 -48.43
N PHE A 318 -21.22 -16.51 -48.96
CA PHE A 318 -21.93 -17.77 -48.72
C PHE A 318 -22.74 -17.92 -47.42
N CYS A 319 -23.92 -17.30 -47.41
CA CYS A 319 -25.10 -17.92 -46.82
C CYS A 319 -26.27 -17.85 -47.81
N SER A 320 -26.17 -18.62 -48.89
CA SER A 320 -27.29 -18.86 -49.82
C SER A 320 -28.22 -19.92 -49.24
N ARG A 321 -29.30 -19.43 -48.63
CA ARG A 321 -30.69 -19.82 -48.87
C ARG A 321 -30.93 -21.19 -49.53
N THR A 322 -31.49 -22.14 -48.78
CA THR A 322 -32.57 -23.00 -49.27
C THR A 322 -33.66 -23.12 -48.21
N GLN A 323 -34.86 -22.75 -48.63
CA GLN A 323 -36.13 -22.78 -47.93
C GLN A 323 -36.98 -23.85 -48.62
N LYS A 324 -37.67 -24.70 -47.84
CA LYS A 324 -38.89 -25.52 -48.13
C LYS A 324 -38.89 -26.73 -47.18
N ASP A 325 -39.96 -27.18 -46.53
CA ASP A 325 -41.39 -26.92 -46.67
C ASP A 325 -42.11 -27.14 -45.32
N SER A 326 -43.30 -26.55 -45.23
CA SER A 326 -44.32 -26.58 -44.18
C SER A 326 -45.12 -27.89 -44.08
N THR A 327 -45.47 -28.33 -42.85
CA THR A 327 -46.88 -28.46 -42.35
C THR A 327 -46.95 -28.96 -40.89
N PRO A 328 -47.99 -28.61 -40.12
CA PRO A 328 -48.21 -29.07 -38.73
C PRO A 328 -49.41 -30.03 -38.60
N SER A 329 -49.33 -31.04 -37.72
CA SER A 329 -50.50 -31.52 -36.95
C SER A 329 -50.18 -32.66 -35.95
N THR A 330 -50.76 -32.51 -34.76
CA THR A 330 -51.40 -33.51 -33.87
C THR A 330 -50.59 -34.60 -33.14
N ASN A 331 -50.72 -34.54 -31.80
CA ASN A 331 -50.99 -35.61 -30.81
C ASN A 331 -50.65 -37.06 -31.18
N ASP A 332 -49.90 -37.77 -30.34
CA ASP A 332 -50.48 -38.62 -29.29
C ASP A 332 -49.43 -39.31 -28.40
N SER A 333 -49.93 -39.67 -27.23
CA SER A 333 -49.49 -40.51 -26.10
C SER A 333 -48.49 -41.68 -26.28
N SER A 334 -47.97 -42.09 -25.10
CA SER A 334 -47.26 -43.35 -24.72
C SER A 334 -45.77 -43.39 -25.09
N LEU A 335 -44.82 -43.72 -24.20
CA LEU A 335 -44.83 -44.58 -23.01
C LEU A 335 -43.73 -44.12 -22.02
#